data_AF-A0A3D5QE46-F1
#
_entry.id   AF-A0A3D5QE46-F1
#
_cell.length_a   1.000
_cell.length_b   1.000
_cell.length_c   1.000
_cell.angle_alpha   90.00
_cell.angle_beta   90.00
_cell.angle_gamma   90.00
#
_symmetry.space_group_name_H-M   'P 1'
#
loop_
_entity.id
_entity.type
_entity.pdbx_description
1 polymer ?
#
loop_
_entity_poly.entity_id
_entity_poly.type
_entity_poly.pdbx_seq_one_letter_code
_entity_poly.pdbx_strand_id
1 'polypeptide(L)' 'MDTLFEVTSALGTVGLSLGITGELGIFGKLIITVCMFLGRIGPATLITMLLLKEKSSKLSYPEEKIILG' A
#
# COMPACT_ATOMS: atom_id res chain seq x y z
N MET A 1 23.26 3.90 2.50
CA MET A 1 22.03 4.65 2.87
C MET A 1 21.12 4.86 1.66
N ASP A 2 21.70 4.85 0.46
CA ASP A 2 21.00 5.20 -0.78
C ASP A 2 19.90 4.19 -1.17
N THR A 3 20.10 2.90 -0.89
CA THR A 3 19.10 1.85 -1.14
C THR A 3 17.86 1.99 -0.27
N LEU A 4 17.99 2.38 0.99
CA LEU A 4 16.83 2.62 1.88
C LEU A 4 16.04 3.85 1.44
N PHE A 5 16.74 4.92 1.03
CA PHE A 5 16.11 6.13 0.51
C PHE A 5 15.32 5.86 -0.78
N GLU A 6 15.85 5.00 -1.64
CA GLU A 6 15.21 4.68 -2.91
C GLU A 6 13.98 3.79 -2.73
N VAL A 7 14.03 2.83 -1.80
CA VAL A 7 12.86 2.01 -1.46
C VAL A 7 11.76 2.86 -0.83
N THR A 8 12.08 3.77 0.09
CA THR A 8 11.08 4.64 0.72
C THR A 8 10.49 5.65 -0.27
N SER A 9 11.29 6.21 -1.17
CA SER A 9 10.84 7.10 -2.25
C SER A 9 9.94 6.37 -3.26
N ALA A 10 10.29 5.13 -3.64
CA ALA A 10 9.47 4.29 -4.52
C ALA A 10 8.14 3.91 -3.87
N LEU A 11 8.14 3.54 -2.58
CA LEU A 11 6.94 3.20 -1.82
C LEU A 11 5.99 4.40 -1.68
N GLY A 12 6.52 5.61 -1.52
CA GLY A 12 5.74 6.85 -1.47
C GLY A 12 5.33 7.38 -2.84
N THR A 13 5.74 6.75 -3.95
CA THR A 13 5.61 7.28 -5.32
C THR A 13 6.14 8.71 -5.47
N VAL A 14 7.16 9.09 -4.70
CA VAL A 14 7.72 10.44 -4.68
C VAL A 14 8.52 10.72 -5.96
N GLY A 15 9.05 9.66 -6.60
CA GLY A 15 9.74 9.74 -7.90
C GLY A 15 11.19 10.26 -7.82
N LEU A 16 11.73 10.43 -6.61
CA LEU A 16 13.14 10.82 -6.38
C LEU A 16 14.03 9.58 -6.33
N SER A 17 15.05 9.52 -7.17
CA SER A 17 16.09 8.48 -7.15
C SER A 17 17.45 9.16 -7.03
N LEU A 18 18.37 8.56 -6.28
CA LEU A 18 19.76 9.00 -6.17
C LEU A 18 20.65 8.49 -7.33
N GLY A 19 20.05 7.94 -8.39
CA GLY A 19 20.75 7.45 -9.60
C GLY A 19 20.93 5.94 -9.67
N ILE A 20 20.58 5.21 -8.61
CA ILE A 20 20.76 3.76 -8.50
C ILE A 20 19.70 2.99 -9.33
N THR A 21 18.53 3.58 -9.59
CA THR A 21 17.49 3.01 -10.48
C THR A 21 18.01 2.73 -11.90
N GLY A 22 19.04 3.46 -12.36
CA GLY A 22 19.71 3.24 -13.65
C GLY A 22 20.69 2.06 -13.65
N GLU A 23 21.40 1.85 -12.55
CA GLU A 23 22.40 0.78 -12.36
C GLU A 23 21.81 -0.54 -11.87
N LEU A 24 20.54 -0.54 -11.43
CA LEU A 24 19.83 -1.76 -11.04
C LEU A 24 19.67 -2.71 -12.23
N GLY A 25 20.12 -3.96 -12.06
CA GLY A 25 19.85 -5.04 -13.00
C GLY A 25 18.34 -5.31 -13.19
N ILE A 26 17.98 -6.15 -14.17
CA ILE A 26 16.59 -6.43 -14.56
C ILE A 26 15.68 -6.76 -13.37
N PHE A 27 16.18 -7.53 -12.40
CA PHE A 27 15.45 -7.92 -11.20
C PHE A 27 15.15 -6.74 -10.26
N GLY A 28 16.11 -5.83 -10.09
CA GLY A 28 15.94 -4.65 -9.24
C GLY A 28 14.89 -3.70 -9.81
N LYS A 29 14.88 -3.49 -11.13
CA LYS A 29 13.86 -2.67 -11.80
C LYS A 29 12.47 -3.26 -11.60
N LEU A 30 12.32 -4.58 -11.70
CA LEU A 30 11.04 -5.26 -11.48
C LEU A 30 10.50 -5.00 -10.05
N ILE A 31 11.37 -5.10 -9.03
CA ILE A 31 11.00 -4.87 -7.62
C ILE A 31 10.59 -3.41 -7.40
N ILE A 32 11.33 -2.44 -7.94
CA ILE A 32 11.01 -1.02 -7.85
C ILE A 32 9.68 -0.71 -8.54
N THR A 33 9.43 -1.29 -9.73
CA THR A 33 8.14 -1.13 -10.43
C THR A 33 6.98 -1.64 -9.59
N VAL A 34 7.12 -2.81 -8.96
CA VAL A 34 6.09 -3.36 -8.06
C VAL A 34 5.90 -2.46 -6.82
N CYS A 35 6.97 -1.95 -6.22
CA CYS A 35 6.89 -0.99 -5.12
C CYS A 35 6.16 0.29 -5.50
N MET A 36 6.44 0.87 -6.68
CA MET A 36 5.73 2.05 -7.17
C MET A 36 4.25 1.77 -7.42
N PHE A 37 3.91 0.59 -7.94
CA PHE A 37 2.53 0.19 -8.18
C PHE A 37 1.75 0.04 -6.86
N LEU A 38 2.34 -0.61 -5.86
CA LEU A 38 1.78 -0.73 -4.51
C LEU A 38 1.64 0.63 -3.82
N GLY A 39 2.65 1.49 -3.95
CA GLY A 39 2.59 2.88 -3.47
C GLY A 39 1.46 3.68 -4.10
N ARG A 40 1.22 3.49 -5.41
CA ARG A 40 0.13 4.18 -6.15
C ARG A 40 -1.27 3.65 -5.81
N ILE A 41 -1.41 2.34 -5.59
CA ILE A 41 -2.63 1.70 -5.05
C ILE A 41 -2.97 2.30 -3.68
N GLY A 42 -1.94 2.67 -2.93
CA GLY A 42 -2.04 3.39 -1.68
C GLY A 42 -2.37 2.47 -0.49
N PRO A 43 -2.03 2.90 0.73
CA PRO A 43 -2.22 2.10 1.93
C PRO A 43 -3.70 1.78 2.19
N ALA A 44 -4.61 2.69 1.85
CA ALA A 44 -6.05 2.48 2.05
C ALA A 44 -6.58 1.26 1.28
N THR A 45 -6.22 1.13 0.00
CA THR A 45 -6.66 0.00 -0.84
C THR A 45 -6.02 -1.32 -0.42
N LEU A 46 -4.77 -1.28 0.05
CA LEU A 46 -4.10 -2.45 0.64
C LEU A 46 -4.81 -2.91 1.92
N ILE A 47 -5.16 -1.97 2.79
CA ILE A 47 -5.89 -2.24 4.03
C ILE A 47 -7.26 -2.83 3.71
N THR A 48 -8.01 -2.27 2.75
CA THR A 48 -9.31 -2.82 2.39
C THR A 48 -9.19 -4.21 1.76
N MET A 49 -8.22 -4.46 0.90
CA MET A 49 -8.02 -5.80 0.32
C MET A 49 -7.64 -6.85 1.37
N LEU A 50 -6.84 -6.49 2.37
CA LEU A 50 -6.38 -7.40 3.42
C LEU A 50 -7.40 -7.59 4.56
N LEU A 51 -8.09 -6.52 4.97
CA LEU A 51 -8.98 -6.52 6.14
C LEU A 51 -10.46 -6.59 5.77
N LEU A 52 -10.89 -5.94 4.68
CA LEU A 52 -12.26 -6.02 4.19
C LEU A 52 -12.40 -7.25 3.27
N LYS A 53 -12.35 -8.43 3.88
CA LYS A 53 -13.06 -9.58 3.30
C LYS A 53 -14.55 -9.22 3.37
N GLU A 54 -15.24 -9.14 2.23
CA GLU A 54 -16.69 -8.96 2.18
C GLU A 54 -17.35 -10.01 3.06
N LYS A 55 -17.64 -9.64 4.31
CA LYS A 55 -18.60 -10.35 5.12
C LYS A 55 -19.93 -9.83 4.59
N SER A 56 -20.43 -10.48 3.53
CA SER A 56 -21.84 -10.42 3.14
C SER A 56 -22.64 -11.05 4.29
N SER A 57 -22.65 -10.36 5.42
CA SER A 57 -23.46 -10.67 6.57
C SER A 57 -24.82 -10.13 6.23
N LYS A 58 -25.65 -10.95 5.58
CA LYS A 58 -27.11 -10.78 5.57
C LYS A 58 -27.72 -11.01 6.97
N LEU A 59 -26.92 -10.87 8.04
CA LEU A 59 -27.39 -10.90 9.41
C LEU A 59 -27.65 -9.46 9.85
N SER A 60 -28.94 -9.09 9.84
CA SER A 60 -29.41 -7.89 10.51
C SER A 60 -29.40 -8.18 12.01
N TYR A 61 -28.50 -7.51 12.73
CA TYR A 61 -28.51 -7.51 14.18
C TYR A 61 -29.55 -6.50 14.66
N PRO A 62 -30.34 -6.81 15.70
CA PRO A 62 -31.34 -5.87 16.23
C PRO A 62 -30.66 -4.57 16.67
N GLU A 63 -31.22 -3.44 16.24
CA GLU A 63 -30.70 -2.11 16.62
C GLU A 63 -30.93 -1.88 18.11
N GLU A 64 -29.88 -2.00 18.92
CA GLU A 64 -29.90 -1.57 20.31
C GLU A 64 -29.64 -0.06 20.38
N LYS A 65 -30.58 0.70 20.94
CA LYS A 65 -30.39 2.13 21.18
C LYS A 65 -29.40 2.32 22.32
N ILE A 66 -28.15 2.59 21.98
CA ILE A 66 -27.15 3.03 22.96
C ILE A 66 -27.43 4.50 23.29
N ILE A 67 -27.95 4.75 24.49
CA ILE A 67 -28.10 6.10 25.02
C ILE A 67 -26.71 6.53 25.49
N LEU A 68 -26.04 7.39 24.71
CA LEU A 68 -24.90 8.16 25.20
C LEU A 68 -25.49 9.27 26.07
N GLY A 69 -25.35 9.12 27.39
CA GLY A 69 -25.74 10.12 28.37
C GLY A 69 -24.92 11.40 28.27
#